data_AF-A0A0D3EYA1-F1
#
_entry.id   AF-A0A0D3EYA1-F1
#
_cell.length_a   1.000
_cell.length_b   1.000
_cell.length_c   1.000
_cell.angle_alpha   90.00
_cell.angle_beta   90.00
_cell.angle_gamma   90.00
#
_symmetry.space_group_name_H-M   'P 1'
#
loop_
_entity.id
_entity.type
_entity.pdbx_description
1 polymer ?
#
loop_
_entity_poly.entity_id
_entity_poly.type
_entity_poly.pdbx_seq_one_letter_code
_entity_poly.pdbx_strand_id
1 'polypeptide(L)' 'MWKTEKRTVGSKCFAKCVTKPGSSLSGSESSCISRCVDHYIEATGIFSRALFSTTR' A
#
# COMPACT_ATOMS: atom_id res chain seq x y z
N MET A 1 15.87 -8.31 -10.47
CA MET A 1 15.74 -7.37 -9.34
C MET A 1 14.35 -6.71 -9.21
N TRP A 2 13.31 -7.10 -9.98
CA TRP A 2 11.95 -6.51 -9.93
C TRP A 2 10.83 -7.54 -10.24
N LYS A 3 10.97 -8.82 -9.85
CA LYS A 3 10.04 -9.88 -10.30
C LYS A 3 9.06 -10.44 -9.25
N THR A 4 9.10 -10.00 -7.99
CA THR A 4 8.36 -10.67 -6.90
C THR A 4 7.64 -9.76 -5.91
N GLU A 5 7.50 -8.47 -6.20
CA GLU A 5 6.69 -7.59 -5.34
C GLU A 5 5.21 -7.76 -5.70
N LYS A 6 4.36 -8.19 -4.75
CA LYS A 6 2.89 -8.19 -4.96
C LYS A 6 2.44 -6.78 -5.36
N ARG A 7 1.93 -6.65 -6.60
CA ARG A 7 1.77 -5.35 -7.27
C ARG A 7 0.59 -4.51 -6.79
N THR A 8 -0.42 -5.12 -6.19
CA THR A 8 -1.64 -4.38 -5.84
C THR A 8 -1.53 -3.76 -4.45
N VAL A 9 -2.06 -2.54 -4.33
CA VAL A 9 -2.15 -1.81 -3.06
C VAL A 9 -2.87 -2.65 -2.01
N GLY A 10 -3.97 -3.30 -2.40
CA GLY A 10 -4.74 -4.17 -1.50
C GLY A 10 -3.90 -5.28 -0.90
N SER A 11 -3.07 -5.97 -1.69
CA SER A 11 -2.24 -7.04 -1.14
C SER A 11 -1.10 -6.53 -0.27
N LYS A 12 -0.54 -5.35 -0.59
CA LYS A 12 0.50 -4.72 0.24
C LYS A 12 -0.05 -4.31 1.59
N CYS A 13 -1.20 -3.62 1.58
CA CYS A 13 -1.84 -3.15 2.80
C CYS A 13 -2.36 -4.32 3.65
N PHE A 14 -2.93 -5.35 3.04
CA PHE A 14 -3.33 -6.54 3.77
C PHE A 14 -2.14 -7.20 4.48
N ALA A 15 -1.03 -7.43 3.78
CA ALA A 15 0.17 -8.05 4.37
C ALA A 15 0.82 -7.19 5.48
N LYS A 16 0.61 -5.88 5.47
CA LYS A 16 1.12 -4.96 6.50
C LYS A 16 0.19 -4.84 7.70
N CYS A 17 -1.11 -4.84 7.49
CA CYS A 17 -2.11 -4.57 8.52
C CYS A 17 -2.67 -5.83 9.18
N VAL A 18 -2.74 -6.96 8.48
CA VAL A 18 -3.33 -8.21 8.99
C VAL A 18 -2.22 -9.09 9.55
N THR A 19 -2.04 -9.06 10.87
CA THR A 19 -0.99 -9.82 11.57
C THR A 19 -1.45 -11.20 12.03
N LYS A 20 -2.77 -11.41 12.17
CA LYS A 20 -3.40 -12.70 12.47
C LYS A 20 -4.59 -12.87 11.54
N PRO A 21 -4.44 -13.59 10.41
CA PRO A 21 -5.52 -13.75 9.46
C PRO A 21 -6.67 -14.52 10.10
N GLY A 22 -7.85 -13.89 10.14
CA GLY A 22 -9.11 -14.51 10.55
C GLY A 22 -10.10 -14.54 9.39
N SER A 23 -11.30 -15.05 9.65
CA SER A 23 -12.39 -15.10 8.66
C SER A 23 -12.93 -13.72 8.27
N SER A 24 -12.66 -12.70 9.11
CA SER A 24 -13.11 -11.33 8.95
C SER A 24 -12.03 -10.36 9.44
N LEU A 25 -12.05 -9.13 8.92
CA LEU A 25 -11.20 -8.06 9.43
C LEU A 25 -11.74 -7.53 10.76
N SER A 26 -10.87 -7.40 11.75
CA SER A 26 -11.18 -6.64 12.95
C SER A 26 -11.28 -5.13 12.65
N GLY A 27 -11.92 -4.37 13.55
CA GLY A 27 -12.03 -2.91 13.42
C GLY A 27 -10.67 -2.19 13.37
N SER A 28 -9.65 -2.76 14.01
CA SER A 28 -8.28 -2.23 13.98
C SER A 28 -7.61 -2.50 12.63
N GLU A 29 -7.82 -3.68 12.04
CA GLU A 29 -7.26 -4.04 10.74
C GLU A 29 -7.91 -3.23 9.62
N SER A 30 -9.23 -3.05 9.64
CA SER A 30 -9.92 -2.19 8.67
C SER A 30 -9.43 -0.74 8.74
N SER A 31 -9.31 -0.20 9.95
CA SER A 31 -8.78 1.15 10.19
C SER A 31 -7.30 1.29 9.78
N CYS A 32 -6.50 0.24 9.88
CA CYS A 32 -5.12 0.22 9.39
C CYS A 32 -5.09 0.22 7.85
N ILE A 33 -5.92 -0.61 7.21
CA ILE A 33 -5.97 -0.73 5.76
C ILE A 33 -6.37 0.60 5.11
N SER A 34 -7.38 1.30 5.63
CA SER A 34 -7.77 2.63 5.13
C SER A 34 -6.58 3.59 5.12
N ARG A 35 -5.89 3.72 6.27
CA ARG A 35 -4.70 4.58 6.38
C ARG A 35 -3.55 4.14 5.47
N CYS A 36 -3.36 2.83 5.32
CA CYS A 36 -2.33 2.30 4.44
C CYS A 36 -2.57 2.70 2.98
N VAL A 37 -3.82 2.61 2.52
CA VAL A 37 -4.18 3.00 1.15
C VAL A 37 -3.96 4.50 0.93
N ASP A 38 -4.41 5.34 1.87
CA ASP A 38 -4.21 6.79 1.80
C ASP A 38 -2.73 7.13 1.65
N HIS A 39 -1.87 6.61 2.53
CA HIS A 39 -0.43 6.82 2.45
C HIS A 39 0.20 6.27 1.17
N TYR A 40 -0.29 5.13 0.67
CA TYR A 40 0.20 4.58 -0.58
C TYR A 40 -0.08 5.52 -1.75
N ILE A 41 -1.29 6.08 -1.82
CA ILE A 41 -1.69 7.04 -2.86
C ILE A 41 -0.82 8.30 -2.76
N GLU A 42 -0.66 8.87 -1.56
CA GLU A 42 0.18 10.05 -1.34
C GLU A 42 1.62 9.82 -1.81
N ALA A 43 2.22 8.69 -1.38
CA ALA A 43 3.57 8.32 -1.76
C ALA A 43 3.70 8.15 -3.28
N THR A 44 2.77 7.44 -3.92
CA THR A 44 2.80 7.27 -5.38
C THR A 44 2.69 8.59 -6.13
N GLY A 45 1.95 9.56 -5.60
CA GLY A 45 1.90 10.91 -6.16
C GLY A 45 3.24 11.64 -6.12
N ILE A 46 3.97 11.51 -5.00
CA ILE A 46 5.32 12.08 -4.86
C ILE A 46 6.29 11.41 -5.83
N PHE A 47 6.30 10.07 -5.87
CA PHE A 47 7.17 9.33 -6.78
C PHE A 47 6.86 9.64 -8.24
N SER A 48 5.58 9.70 -8.62
CA SER A 48 5.18 10.06 -9.98
C SER A 48 5.73 11.43 -10.36
N ARG A 49 5.54 12.45 -9.51
CA ARG A 49 6.10 13.79 -9.76
C ARG A 49 7.62 13.75 -9.87
N ALA A 50 8.32 13.06 -8.98
CA ALA A 50 9.77 12.98 -8.99
C ALA A 50 10.30 12.30 -10.27
N LEU A 51 9.67 11.19 -10.69
CA LEU A 51 10.02 10.47 -11.91
C LEU A 51 9.80 11.31 -13.16
N PHE A 52 8.62 11.94 -13.27
CA PHE A 52 8.29 12.76 -14.45
C PHE A 52 9.01 14.12 -14.45
N SER A 53 9.36 14.68 -13.28
CA SER A 53 10.15 15.91 -13.17
C SER A 53 11.64 15.70 -13.43
N THR A 54 12.15 14.47 -13.25
CA THR A 54 13.56 14.11 -13.46
C THR A 54 13.86 13.72 -14.92
N THR A 55 12.83 13.55 -15.76
CA THR A 55 13.02 13.34 -17.21
C THR A 55 13.08 14.68 -17.95
N ARG A 56 14.12 15.48 -17.69
CA ARG A 56 14.48 16.67 -18.48
C ARG A 56 15.94 16.61 -18.88
#